data_AF-W1Y7Z0-F1
#
_entry.id   AF-W1Y7Z0-F1
#
_cell.length_a   1.000
_cell.length_b   1.000
_cell.length_c   1.000
_cell.angle_alpha   90.00
_cell.angle_beta   90.00
_cell.angle_gamma   90.00
#
_symmetry.space_group_name_H-M   'P 1'
#
loop_
_entity.id
_entity.type
_entity.pdbx_description
1 polymer ?
#
loop_
_entity_poly.entity_id
_entity_poly.type
_entity_poly.pdbx_seq_one_letter_code
_entity_poly.pdbx_strand_id
1 'polypeptide(L)' 'MIDIKTTDIKKYSKYLEFESGEVIKIKIELVNVKNKNLKTLIDFLDAMFKEIKESIF' A
#
# COMPACT_ATOMS: atom_id res chain seq x y z
N MET A 1 -16.23 0.01 -32.19
CA MET A 1 -16.26 -0.61 -30.86
C MET A 1 -15.02 -0.14 -30.13
N ILE A 2 -15.16 0.71 -29.12
CA ILE A 2 -14.01 1.18 -28.33
C ILE A 2 -13.85 0.21 -27.17
N ASP A 3 -12.84 -0.63 -27.23
CA ASP A 3 -12.38 -1.44 -26.10
C ASP A 3 -11.84 -0.48 -25.03
N ILE A 4 -12.69 -0.08 -24.09
CA ILE A 4 -12.26 0.66 -22.91
C ILE A 4 -11.51 -0.37 -22.05
N LYS A 5 -10.18 -0.42 -22.17
CA LYS A 5 -9.34 -1.18 -21.24
C LYS A 5 -9.60 -0.65 -19.83
N THR A 6 -10.46 -1.34 -19.09
CA THR A 6 -10.73 -1.07 -17.69
C THR A 6 -9.41 -1.25 -16.96
N THR A 7 -8.80 -0.12 -16.56
CA THR A 7 -7.56 -0.14 -15.80
C THR A 7 -7.93 -0.53 -14.38
N ASP A 8 -7.52 -1.73 -13.96
CA ASP A 8 -7.73 -2.18 -12.58
C ASP A 8 -6.76 -1.40 -11.70
N ILE A 9 -7.30 -0.52 -10.85
CA ILE A 9 -6.55 0.29 -9.90
C ILE A 9 -6.98 -0.11 -8.49
N LYS A 10 -6.04 -0.67 -7.72
CA LYS A 10 -6.24 -0.93 -6.29
C LYS A 10 -5.48 0.10 -5.48
N LYS A 11 -6.16 0.71 -4.52
CA LYS A 11 -5.57 1.76 -3.66
C LYS A 11 -5.36 1.21 -2.27
N TYR A 12 -4.14 1.35 -1.77
CA TYR A 12 -3.75 1.09 -0.39
C TYR A 12 -3.43 2.40 0.30
N SER A 13 -3.87 2.54 1.55
CA SER A 13 -3.58 3.70 2.37
C SER A 13 -3.33 3.27 3.80
N LYS A 14 -2.24 3.74 4.38
CA LYS A 14 -1.89 3.47 5.78
C LYS A 14 -1.39 4.74 6.44
N TYR A 15 -1.69 4.85 7.73
CA TYR A 15 -1.28 5.95 8.59
C TYR A 15 -0.38 5.37 9.67
N LEU A 16 0.76 6.02 9.88
CA LEU A 16 1.66 5.78 10.99
C LEU A 16 1.66 7.06 11.83
N GLU A 17 1.14 6.95 13.05
CA GLU A 17 1.11 8.04 14.01
C GLU A 17 2.18 7.77 15.07
N PHE A 18 2.99 8.78 15.37
CA PHE A 18 4.07 8.74 16.34
C PHE A 18 3.65 9.37 17.65
N GLU A 19 4.27 8.97 18.76
CA GLU A 19 4.00 9.58 20.08
C GLU A 19 4.33 11.08 20.13
N SER A 20 5.23 11.54 19.25
CA SER A 20 5.53 12.96 19.03
C SER A 20 4.36 13.75 18.43
N GLY A 21 3.30 13.08 17.96
CA GLY A 21 2.19 13.66 17.21
C GLY A 21 2.45 13.80 15.71
N GLU A 22 3.61 13.36 15.23
CA GLU A 22 3.90 13.29 13.80
C GLU A 22 3.05 12.19 13.14
N VAL A 23 2.63 12.41 11.90
CA VAL A 23 1.83 11.43 11.14
C VAL A 23 2.43 11.25 9.76
N ILE A 24 2.83 10.01 9.45
CA ILE A 24 3.21 9.60 8.10
C ILE A 24 2.01 8.93 7.43
N LYS A 25 1.60 9.49 6.29
CA LYS A 25 0.53 8.94 5.45
C LYS A 25 1.12 8.35 4.18
N ILE A 26 0.98 7.05 4.01
CA ILE A 26 1.47 6.35 2.83
C ILE A 26 0.27 5.90 1.99
N LYS A 27 0.27 6.32 0.72
CA LYS A 27 -0.73 5.94 -0.28
C LYS A 27 -0.03 5.22 -1.42
N ILE A 28 -0.54 4.06 -1.80
CA ILE A 28 0.02 3.22 -2.85
C ILE A 28 -1.10 2.90 -3.83
N GLU A 29 -0.85 3.14 -5.11
CA GLU A 29 -1.76 2.78 -6.19
C GLU A 29 -1.13 1.65 -7.01
N LEU A 30 -1.85 0.53 -7.09
CA LEU A 30 -1.47 -0.64 -7.84
C LEU A 30 -2.27 -0.67 -9.12
N VAL A 31 -1.58 -0.55 -10.26
CA VAL A 31 -2.20 -0.45 -11.58
C VAL A 31 -1.94 -1.74 -12.35
N ASN A 32 -3.00 -2.40 -12.83
CA ASN A 32 -2.92 -3.63 -13.62
C ASN A 32 -2.15 -4.79 -12.94
N VAL A 33 -2.19 -4.87 -11.61
CA VAL A 33 -1.53 -5.94 -10.86
C VAL A 33 -2.37 -7.22 -10.94
N LYS A 34 -1.77 -8.31 -11.43
CA LYS A 34 -2.44 -9.62 -11.47
C LYS A 34 -2.79 -10.09 -10.05
N ASN A 35 -4.03 -10.53 -9.84
CA ASN A 35 -4.55 -10.98 -8.53
C ASN A 35 -3.64 -11.98 -7.80
N LYS A 36 -2.94 -12.87 -8.53
CA LYS A 36 -2.03 -13.86 -7.94
C LYS A 36 -0.85 -13.25 -7.15
N ASN A 37 -0.40 -12.05 -7.50
CA ASN A 37 0.72 -11.38 -6.83
C ASN A 37 0.25 -10.33 -5.82
N LEU A 38 -1.05 -10.02 -5.81
CA LEU A 38 -1.59 -8.96 -4.98
C LEU A 38 -1.40 -9.27 -3.50
N LYS A 39 -1.68 -10.52 -3.09
CA LYS A 39 -1.50 -10.95 -1.70
C LYS A 39 -0.06 -10.77 -1.24
N THR A 40 0.91 -11.29 -2.00
CA THR A 40 2.34 -11.13 -1.69
C THR A 40 2.76 -9.67 -1.64
N LEU A 41 2.21 -8.82 -2.50
CA LEU A 41 2.51 -7.39 -2.49
C LEU A 41 1.95 -6.71 -1.23
N ILE A 42 0.73 -7.05 -0.82
CA ILE A 42 0.12 -6.54 0.42
C ILE A 42 0.94 -6.99 1.62
N ASP A 43 1.29 -8.29 1.69
CA ASP A 43 2.10 -8.85 2.76
C ASP A 43 3.46 -8.15 2.87
N PHE A 44 4.10 -7.85 1.73
CA PHE A 44 5.34 -7.06 1.68
C PHE A 44 5.15 -5.63 2.19
N LEU A 45 4.09 -4.95 1.76
CA LEU A 45 3.79 -3.60 2.21
C LEU A 45 3.55 -3.58 3.72
N ASP A 46 2.78 -4.53 4.24
CA ASP A 46 2.53 -4.66 5.67
C ASP A 46 3.79 -4.95 6.48
N ALA A 47 4.71 -5.79 5.97
CA ALA A 47 6.01 -6.02 6.59
C ALA A 47 6.86 -4.74 6.63
N MET A 48 6.98 -4.00 5.52
CA MET A 48 7.68 -2.70 5.52
C MET A 48 7.07 -1.72 6.53
N PHE A 49 5.74 -1.63 6.60
CA PHE A 49 5.09 -0.74 7.56
C PHE A 49 5.34 -1.14 9.01
N LYS A 50 5.41 -2.44 9.27
CA LYS A 50 5.75 -2.97 10.59
C LYS A 50 7.20 -2.62 10.95
N GLU A 51 8.14 -2.82 10.03
CA GLU A 51 9.55 -2.46 10.24
C GLU A 51 9.74 -0.96 10.49
N ILE A 52 9.08 -0.09 9.72
CA ILE A 52 9.11 1.36 9.96
C ILE A 52 8.58 1.71 11.35
N LYS A 53 7.51 1.02 11.80
CA LYS A 53 7.01 1.21 13.16
C LYS A 53 8.02 0.74 14.19
N GLU A 54 8.59 -0.45 14.06
CA GLU A 54 9.55 -1.02 15.02
C GLU A 54 10.94 -0.38 15.02
N SER A 55 11.31 0.36 13.96
CA SER A 55 12.59 1.08 13.91
C SER A 55 12.51 2.50 14.45
N ILE A 56 11.29 3.02 14.60
CA ILE A 56 11.02 4.33 15.19
C ILE A 56 10.52 4.21 16.65
N PHE A 57 9.97 3.04 17.04
CA PHE A 57 9.50 2.71 18.40
C PHE A 57 10.40 1.67 19.06
#